data_AF-A0AAE0LF60-F1
#
_entry.id   AF-A0AAE0LF60-F1
#
_cell.length_a   1.000
_cell.length_b   1.000
_cell.length_c   1.000
_cell.angle_alpha   90.00
_cell.angle_beta   90.00
_cell.angle_gamma   90.00
#
_symmetry.space_group_name_H-M   'P 1'
#
loop_
_entity.id
_entity.type
_entity.pdbx_description
1 polymer ?
#
loop_
_entity_poly.entity_id
_entity_poly.type
_entity_poly.pdbx_seq_one_letter_code
_entity_poly.pdbx_strand_id
1 'polypeptide(L)'
;MKSERKRSGHFHPLQLQKRSKEGASMLAPVNQRGLQSSNSGENLNSGLSGEVRVRTATSSDRGEKDMLDPENGMSAYPEKKTYQTAAYHRGSPVMRFLTSLDPKLVYFIIAVVCVLALVMGYQTSTTVFLILLTCLGMLNFAVYLAQWVLAKDEGTSDMTEVSEAIRDGAEGFFRTMYGTISKLACVLSVAIFVLYLFRPPTPEQIAAGLTPMTLAVVTTMSFLLGAFCSGLSGYIGMWVSVRANVRVAGAARRTAREALQVALRSGGFSGIMVVGMTVLGIGILFSTFFVFFGVGEPGNMKVND
;
A
#
# COMPACT_ATOMS: atom_id res chain seq x y z
N MET A 1 38.81 -10.87 -49.89
CA MET A 1 39.39 -12.14 -49.39
C MET A 1 40.49 -11.80 -48.40
N LYS A 2 40.34 -12.20 -47.12
CA LYS A 2 41.32 -12.27 -45.99
C LYS A 2 42.38 -11.15 -45.80
N SER A 3 42.34 -10.44 -44.66
CA SER A 3 42.96 -10.90 -43.39
C SER A 3 43.02 -9.80 -42.30
N GLU A 4 42.53 -10.21 -41.13
CA GLU A 4 42.79 -9.84 -39.73
C GLU A 4 43.61 -8.58 -39.35
N ARG A 5 43.05 -7.80 -38.39
CA ARG A 5 43.84 -7.28 -37.27
C ARG A 5 43.03 -7.28 -35.96
N LYS A 6 43.45 -8.17 -35.05
CA LYS A 6 43.08 -8.29 -33.63
C LYS A 6 43.00 -6.93 -32.90
N ARG A 7 41.96 -6.70 -32.10
CA ARG A 7 42.07 -5.98 -30.81
C ARG A 7 41.42 -6.81 -29.70
N SER A 8 42.28 -7.51 -28.98
CA SER A 8 42.06 -8.08 -27.67
C SER A 8 41.88 -6.93 -26.66
N GLY A 9 40.68 -6.80 -26.10
CA GLY A 9 40.41 -5.92 -24.96
C GLY A 9 40.39 -6.75 -23.68
N HIS A 10 41.53 -6.81 -23.00
CA HIS A 10 41.68 -7.34 -21.65
C HIS A 10 40.76 -6.57 -20.68
N PHE A 11 39.73 -7.21 -20.14
CA PHE A 11 38.91 -6.68 -19.05
C PHE A 11 39.62 -6.96 -17.71
N HIS A 12 40.20 -5.93 -17.11
CA HIS A 12 40.90 -6.01 -15.82
C HIS A 12 39.91 -5.90 -14.65
N PRO A 13 39.84 -6.87 -13.71
CA PRO A 13 38.88 -6.86 -12.59
C PRO A 13 39.21 -5.86 -11.44
N LEU A 14 40.14 -4.93 -11.64
CA LEU A 14 40.64 -4.04 -10.57
C LEU A 14 39.91 -2.68 -10.46
N GLN A 15 39.02 -2.35 -11.40
CA GLN A 15 38.30 -1.06 -11.40
C GLN A 15 37.00 -1.06 -10.57
N LEU A 16 36.43 -2.24 -10.27
CA LEU A 16 35.24 -2.35 -9.41
C LEU A 16 35.58 -2.29 -7.91
N GLN A 17 36.81 -2.63 -7.53
CA GLN A 17 37.24 -2.60 -6.12
C GLN A 17 37.66 -1.19 -5.64
N LYS A 18 38.00 -0.26 -6.56
CA LYS A 18 38.30 1.14 -6.22
C LYS A 18 37.05 1.97 -5.89
N ARG A 19 35.94 1.78 -6.61
CA ARG A 19 34.67 2.46 -6.28
C ARG A 19 34.04 2.00 -4.96
N SER A 20 34.31 0.78 -4.51
CA SER A 20 33.85 0.29 -3.20
C SER A 20 34.67 0.88 -2.04
N LYS A 21 35.96 1.22 -2.25
CA LYS A 21 36.81 1.84 -1.23
C LYS A 21 36.62 3.35 -1.09
N GLU A 22 36.22 4.05 -2.14
CA GLU A 22 36.02 5.51 -2.09
C GLU A 22 34.71 5.91 -1.35
N GLY A 23 33.67 5.08 -1.41
CA GLY A 23 32.40 5.31 -0.70
C GLY A 23 32.47 5.09 0.83
N ALA A 24 33.52 4.42 1.33
CA ALA A 24 33.71 4.15 2.75
C ALA A 24 34.48 5.26 3.50
N SER A 25 34.90 6.33 2.80
CA SER A 25 35.74 7.41 3.37
C SER A 25 34.97 8.67 3.81
N MET A 26 33.64 8.68 3.75
CA MET A 26 32.78 9.82 4.16
C MET A 26 32.18 9.71 5.58
N LEU A 27 32.77 8.92 6.47
CA LEU A 27 32.42 8.93 7.90
C LEU A 27 33.56 9.59 8.70
N ALA A 28 33.34 10.85 9.09
CA ALA A 28 34.26 11.63 9.90
C ALA A 28 34.39 11.05 11.33
N PRO A 29 35.58 11.12 11.96
CA PRO A 29 35.79 10.64 13.33
C PRO A 29 35.30 11.65 14.37
N VAL A 30 34.45 11.20 15.30
CA VAL A 30 34.08 11.97 16.51
C VAL A 30 35.26 11.94 17.49
N ASN A 31 35.83 13.12 17.74
CA ASN A 31 36.96 13.37 18.61
C ASN A 31 36.51 13.38 20.09
N GLN A 32 36.88 12.35 20.86
CA GLN A 32 36.73 12.31 22.32
C GLN A 32 37.93 12.99 23.01
N ARG A 33 37.96 14.32 23.04
CA ARG A 33 38.79 15.09 23.98
C ARG A 33 38.10 16.37 24.38
N GLY A 34 37.77 16.50 25.66
CA GLY A 34 37.43 17.79 26.26
C GLY A 34 36.21 17.80 27.17
N LEU A 35 36.20 17.00 28.24
CA LEU A 35 35.42 17.30 29.45
C LEU A 35 36.24 16.92 30.69
N GLN A 36 37.35 17.64 30.91
CA GLN A 36 37.93 17.82 32.23
C GLN A 36 37.46 19.16 32.79
N SER A 37 36.90 19.09 34.00
CA SER A 37 36.72 20.14 35.01
C SER A 37 36.38 21.56 34.57
N SER A 38 35.20 22.04 34.96
CA SER A 38 35.16 23.32 35.68
C SER A 38 34.06 23.29 36.73
N ASN A 39 34.50 23.38 37.97
CA ASN A 39 33.71 23.54 39.16
C ASN A 39 33.34 25.03 39.27
N SER A 40 32.06 25.37 39.26
CA SER A 40 31.58 26.68 39.73
C SER A 40 30.17 26.48 40.26
N GLY A 41 30.08 26.54 41.59
CA GLY A 41 28.82 26.59 42.28
C GLY A 41 28.22 27.98 42.18
N GLU A 42 26.92 28.04 41.92
CA GLU A 42 26.09 29.14 42.39
C GLU A 42 24.76 28.56 42.86
N ASN A 43 24.45 28.84 44.12
CA ASN A 43 23.23 28.51 44.82
C ASN A 43 22.12 29.46 44.37
N LEU A 44 21.00 28.94 43.85
CA LEU A 44 19.70 29.62 43.95
C LEU A 44 18.61 28.60 44.25
N ASN A 45 18.21 28.61 45.52
CA ASN A 45 16.99 27.98 46.03
C ASN A 45 15.78 28.81 45.59
N SER A 46 14.80 28.18 44.93
CA SER A 46 13.38 28.50 45.11
C SER A 46 12.54 27.37 44.52
N GLY A 47 11.81 26.67 45.39
CA GLY A 47 11.14 25.41 45.08
C GLY A 47 9.93 25.55 44.15
N LEU A 48 9.56 24.42 43.55
CA LEU A 48 8.22 23.85 43.64
C LEU A 48 8.27 22.38 43.20
N SER A 49 7.43 21.59 43.88
CA SER A 49 7.31 20.14 43.83
C SER A 49 7.03 19.57 42.42
N GLY A 50 7.69 18.47 42.06
CA GLY A 50 7.41 17.73 40.83
C GLY A 50 8.55 16.80 40.41
N GLU A 51 8.76 15.72 41.17
CA GLU A 51 9.76 14.68 40.87
C GLU A 51 9.36 13.89 39.60
N VAL A 52 9.80 14.34 38.42
CA VAL A 52 9.79 13.52 37.19
C VAL A 52 11.12 12.81 37.09
N ARG A 53 11.19 11.59 37.63
CA ARG A 53 12.35 10.70 37.51
C ARG A 53 12.46 10.21 36.06
N VAL A 54 13.20 10.93 35.24
CA VAL A 54 13.64 10.47 33.92
C VAL A 54 14.62 9.31 34.13
N ARG A 55 14.12 8.08 34.03
CA ARG A 55 14.99 6.89 33.88
C ARG A 55 15.55 6.89 32.46
N THR A 56 16.74 7.47 32.29
CA THR A 56 17.62 7.14 31.18
C THR A 56 18.03 5.68 31.32
N ALA A 57 17.31 4.78 30.63
CA ALA A 57 17.78 3.42 30.45
C ALA A 57 18.93 3.46 29.44
N THR A 58 20.15 3.35 29.96
CA THR A 58 21.35 3.05 29.19
C THR A 58 21.15 1.72 28.47
N SER A 59 20.83 1.77 27.17
CA SER A 59 20.67 0.61 26.28
C SER A 59 22.02 0.12 25.75
N SER A 60 22.98 -0.06 26.64
CA SER A 60 24.29 -0.61 26.32
C SER A 60 24.70 -1.40 27.56
N ASP A 61 24.26 -2.68 27.62
CA ASP A 61 25.02 -3.83 28.17
C ASP A 61 24.20 -5.13 28.37
N ARG A 62 23.04 -5.33 27.71
CA ARG A 62 22.23 -6.57 27.91
C ARG A 62 21.67 -7.15 26.61
N GLY A 63 22.53 -7.49 25.67
CA GLY A 63 22.11 -8.13 24.41
C GLY A 63 23.08 -9.14 23.80
N GLU A 64 24.25 -9.37 24.37
CA GLU A 64 25.31 -10.15 23.69
C GLU A 64 25.66 -11.46 24.43
N LYS A 65 25.27 -11.66 25.69
CA LYS A 65 25.74 -12.80 26.50
C LYS A 65 24.83 -14.03 26.55
N ASP A 66 23.67 -13.99 25.91
CA ASP A 66 22.70 -15.10 25.98
C ASP A 66 22.65 -15.94 24.68
N MET A 67 23.64 -15.83 23.79
CA MET A 67 23.61 -16.50 22.47
C MET A 67 24.67 -17.60 22.25
N LEU A 68 25.34 -18.11 23.29
CA LEU A 68 26.18 -19.31 23.15
C LEU A 68 26.08 -20.19 24.39
N ASP A 69 25.21 -21.19 24.33
CA ASP A 69 25.35 -22.42 25.12
C ASP A 69 25.62 -23.57 24.13
N PRO A 70 26.82 -24.22 24.15
CA PRO A 70 27.16 -25.23 23.14
C PRO A 70 26.65 -26.64 23.48
N GLU A 71 25.90 -26.83 24.57
CA GLU A 71 25.70 -28.17 25.15
C GLU A 71 24.24 -28.48 25.52
N ASN A 72 23.31 -28.33 24.58
CA ASN A 72 22.16 -29.24 24.42
C ASN A 72 21.33 -28.83 23.20
N GLY A 73 21.12 -29.76 22.27
CA GLY A 73 20.45 -29.56 20.98
C GLY A 73 18.92 -29.39 21.06
N MET A 74 18.43 -28.43 21.85
CA MET A 74 17.05 -27.98 21.77
C MET A 74 17.05 -26.45 21.89
N SER A 75 16.82 -25.76 20.78
CA SER A 75 16.57 -24.32 20.81
C SER A 75 15.29 -24.10 21.61
N ALA A 76 15.43 -23.69 22.87
CA ALA A 76 14.32 -23.19 23.65
C ALA A 76 13.88 -21.87 23.00
N TYR A 77 12.91 -21.94 22.11
CA TYR A 77 12.14 -20.77 21.72
C TYR A 77 11.60 -20.17 23.01
N PRO A 78 11.82 -18.87 23.28
CA PRO A 78 11.33 -18.27 24.51
C PRO A 78 9.81 -18.44 24.56
N GLU A 79 9.37 -19.02 25.67
CA GLU A 79 7.96 -19.21 26.02
C GLU A 79 7.18 -17.91 25.79
N LYS A 80 5.99 -18.06 25.19
CA LYS A 80 5.08 -16.96 24.81
C LYS A 80 5.07 -15.86 25.87
N LYS A 81 5.71 -14.73 25.57
CA LYS A 81 5.15 -13.47 26.03
C LYS A 81 3.87 -13.30 25.25
N THR A 82 2.75 -13.71 25.84
CA THR A 82 1.45 -13.18 25.48
C THR A 82 1.64 -11.67 25.44
N TYR A 83 1.74 -11.11 24.24
CA TYR A 83 1.53 -9.69 24.06
C TYR A 83 0.08 -9.50 24.49
N GLN A 84 -0.11 -9.25 25.78
CA GLN A 84 -1.35 -8.73 26.29
C GLN A 84 -1.57 -7.49 25.47
N THR A 85 -2.54 -7.60 24.57
CA THR A 85 -3.17 -6.57 23.76
C THR A 85 -3.78 -5.56 24.72
N ALA A 86 -2.94 -4.86 25.48
CA ALA A 86 -3.32 -3.79 26.36
C ALA A 86 -3.78 -2.63 25.47
N ALA A 87 -5.09 -2.61 25.22
CA ALA A 87 -5.86 -1.46 24.77
C ALA A 87 -5.54 -0.88 23.38
N TYR A 88 -5.69 -1.66 22.31
CA TYR A 88 -5.94 -1.11 20.96
C TYR A 88 -7.38 -1.35 20.46
N HIS A 89 -8.35 -1.43 21.37
CA HIS A 89 -9.78 -1.44 21.05
C HIS A 89 -10.36 -0.02 21.07
N ARG A 90 -9.99 0.81 20.09
CA ARG A 90 -10.86 1.91 19.67
C ARG A 90 -10.98 1.88 18.15
N GLY A 91 -11.75 0.90 17.68
CA GLY A 91 -12.33 0.93 16.33
C GLY A 91 -13.08 2.25 16.16
N SER A 92 -12.86 2.97 15.05
CA SER A 92 -13.76 4.06 14.70
C SER A 92 -15.17 3.48 14.55
N PRO A 93 -16.25 4.23 14.88
CA PRO A 93 -17.63 3.72 14.77
C PRO A 93 -17.94 3.19 13.37
N VAL A 94 -17.34 3.78 12.34
CA VAL A 94 -17.45 3.36 10.93
C VAL A 94 -16.85 1.96 10.69
N MET A 95 -15.71 1.63 11.30
CA MET A 95 -15.07 0.34 11.12
C MET A 95 -15.93 -0.80 11.66
N ARG A 96 -16.63 -0.56 12.78
CA ARG A 96 -17.56 -1.53 13.38
C ARG A 96 -18.79 -1.78 12.51
N PHE A 97 -19.29 -0.73 11.85
CA PHE A 97 -20.43 -0.82 10.93
C PHE A 97 -20.08 -1.59 9.64
N LEU A 98 -18.87 -1.41 9.09
CA LEU A 98 -18.42 -2.20 7.94
C LEU A 98 -18.28 -3.69 8.28
N THR A 99 -17.82 -4.03 9.48
CA THR A 99 -17.64 -5.44 9.91
C THR A 99 -18.95 -6.14 10.29
N SER A 100 -20.06 -5.41 10.46
CA SER A 100 -21.39 -5.97 10.72
C SER A 100 -22.19 -6.27 9.46
N LEU A 101 -21.68 -5.95 8.27
CA LEU A 101 -22.36 -6.24 7.02
C LEU A 101 -22.25 -7.73 6.70
N ASP A 102 -23.38 -8.37 6.44
CA ASP A 102 -23.41 -9.76 6.00
C ASP A 102 -22.56 -9.92 4.73
N PRO A 103 -21.67 -10.92 4.65
CA PRO A 103 -20.82 -11.12 3.47
C PRO A 103 -21.66 -11.30 2.19
N LYS A 104 -22.85 -11.90 2.31
CA LYS A 104 -23.81 -12.05 1.21
C LYS A 104 -24.31 -10.69 0.68
N LEU A 105 -24.56 -9.73 1.56
CA LEU A 105 -24.99 -8.38 1.19
C LEU A 105 -23.87 -7.64 0.46
N VAL A 106 -22.62 -7.80 0.90
CA VAL A 106 -21.46 -7.21 0.22
C VAL A 106 -21.31 -7.75 -1.20
N TYR A 107 -21.42 -9.07 -1.39
CA TYR A 107 -21.40 -9.66 -2.74
C TYR A 107 -22.55 -9.17 -3.61
N PHE A 108 -23.75 -9.03 -3.04
CA PHE A 108 -24.90 -8.48 -3.75
C PHE A 108 -24.66 -7.04 -4.20
N ILE A 109 -24.12 -6.18 -3.33
CA ILE A 109 -23.79 -4.79 -3.67
C ILE A 109 -22.74 -4.74 -4.79
N ILE A 110 -21.68 -5.54 -4.70
CA ILE A 110 -20.64 -5.60 -5.75
C ILE A 110 -21.26 -6.05 -7.09
N ALA A 111 -22.10 -7.09 -7.07
CA ALA A 111 -22.78 -7.56 -8.28
C ALA A 111 -23.66 -6.48 -8.90
N VAL A 112 -24.44 -5.77 -8.08
CA VAL A 112 -25.28 -4.64 -8.54
C VAL A 112 -24.42 -3.53 -9.15
N VAL A 113 -23.31 -3.16 -8.50
CA VAL A 113 -22.38 -2.14 -9.03
C VAL A 113 -21.77 -2.57 -10.36
N CYS A 114 -21.35 -3.83 -10.50
CA CYS A 114 -20.82 -4.36 -11.76
C CYS A 114 -21.88 -4.36 -12.87
N VAL A 115 -23.11 -4.77 -12.57
CA VAL A 115 -24.22 -4.74 -13.54
C VAL A 115 -24.53 -3.31 -13.95
N LEU A 116 -24.63 -2.37 -13.00
CA LEU A 116 -24.84 -0.96 -13.30
C LEU A 116 -23.72 -0.39 -14.17
N ALA A 117 -22.46 -0.70 -13.87
CA ALA A 117 -21.32 -0.27 -14.68
C ALA A 117 -21.43 -0.80 -16.12
N LEU A 118 -21.81 -2.08 -16.30
CA LEU A 118 -22.02 -2.65 -17.63
C LEU A 118 -23.18 -2.02 -18.39
N VAL A 119 -24.30 -1.77 -17.71
CA VAL A 119 -25.48 -1.12 -18.31
C VAL A 119 -25.13 0.31 -18.75
N MET A 120 -24.45 1.08 -17.90
CA MET A 120 -23.96 2.43 -18.23
C MET A 120 -22.95 2.39 -19.39
N GLY A 121 -22.06 1.40 -19.41
CA GLY A 121 -21.12 1.17 -20.50
C GLY A 121 -21.82 0.87 -21.82
N TYR A 122 -22.85 0.02 -21.80
CA TYR A 122 -23.65 -0.32 -22.98
C TYR A 122 -24.37 0.90 -23.55
N GLN A 123 -24.89 1.79 -22.71
CA GLN A 123 -25.53 3.04 -23.13
C GLN A 123 -24.55 4.05 -23.75
N THR A 124 -23.27 3.98 -23.37
CA THR A 124 -22.23 4.92 -23.84
C THR A 124 -21.74 4.57 -25.24
N SER A 125 -21.10 3.40 -25.38
CA SER A 125 -20.57 2.92 -26.66
C SER A 125 -20.15 1.44 -26.55
N THR A 126 -20.17 0.74 -27.67
CA THR A 126 -19.73 -0.66 -27.74
C THR A 126 -18.29 -0.86 -27.23
N THR A 127 -17.40 0.10 -27.50
CA THR A 127 -16.00 0.03 -27.05
C THR A 127 -15.86 0.04 -25.54
N VAL A 128 -16.58 0.94 -24.85
CA VAL A 128 -16.53 1.04 -23.38
C VAL A 128 -17.12 -0.21 -22.74
N PHE A 129 -18.21 -0.73 -23.31
CA PHE A 129 -18.79 -2.00 -22.88
C PHE A 129 -17.77 -3.16 -22.96
N LEU A 130 -17.04 -3.30 -24.07
CA LEU A 130 -16.00 -4.32 -24.23
C LEU A 130 -14.83 -4.16 -23.24
N ILE A 131 -14.43 -2.91 -22.95
CA ILE A 131 -13.38 -2.62 -21.97
C ILE A 131 -13.84 -3.05 -20.57
N LEU A 132 -15.05 -2.66 -20.15
CA LEU A 132 -15.60 -3.01 -18.85
C LEU A 132 -15.81 -4.53 -18.70
N LEU A 133 -16.30 -5.20 -19.75
CA LEU A 133 -16.45 -6.65 -19.77
C LEU A 133 -15.10 -7.37 -19.58
N THR A 134 -14.08 -6.94 -20.34
CA THR A 134 -12.71 -7.47 -20.22
C THR A 134 -12.13 -7.23 -18.82
N CYS A 135 -12.38 -6.04 -18.26
CA CYS A 135 -11.95 -5.68 -16.91
C CYS A 135 -12.59 -6.59 -15.85
N LEU A 136 -13.88 -6.90 -15.97
CA LEU A 136 -14.55 -7.84 -15.06
C LEU A 136 -13.97 -9.25 -15.18
N GLY A 137 -13.64 -9.72 -16.39
CA GLY A 137 -12.95 -10.99 -16.59
C GLY A 137 -11.57 -11.00 -15.91
N MET A 138 -10.83 -9.90 -16.02
CA MET A 138 -9.52 -9.74 -15.38
C MET A 138 -9.61 -9.72 -13.84
N LEU A 139 -10.61 -9.05 -13.25
CA LEU A 139 -10.85 -9.06 -11.81
C LEU A 139 -11.27 -10.45 -11.31
N ASN A 140 -12.11 -11.17 -12.05
CA ASN A 140 -12.44 -12.57 -11.74
C ASN A 140 -11.20 -13.46 -11.74
N PHE A 141 -10.33 -13.28 -12.73
CA PHE A 141 -9.06 -14.02 -12.78
C PHE A 141 -8.15 -13.68 -11.59
N ALA A 142 -8.12 -12.42 -11.14
CA ALA A 142 -7.41 -12.04 -9.92
C ALA A 142 -7.98 -12.78 -8.69
N VAL A 143 -9.30 -12.83 -8.52
CA VAL A 143 -9.92 -13.59 -7.42
C VAL A 143 -9.54 -15.06 -7.48
N TYR A 144 -9.56 -15.66 -8.68
CA TYR A 144 -9.10 -17.03 -8.88
C TYR A 144 -7.63 -17.24 -8.45
N LEU A 145 -6.72 -16.32 -8.80
CA LEU A 145 -5.32 -16.37 -8.35
C LEU A 145 -5.21 -16.26 -6.84
N ALA A 146 -5.94 -15.34 -6.21
CA ALA A 146 -5.92 -15.18 -4.75
C ALA A 146 -6.40 -16.46 -4.05
N GLN A 147 -7.50 -17.05 -4.50
CA GLN A 147 -8.00 -18.31 -3.98
C GLN A 147 -6.99 -19.44 -4.16
N TRP A 148 -6.37 -19.54 -5.34
CA TRP A 148 -5.35 -20.55 -5.62
C TRP A 148 -4.14 -20.40 -4.69
N VAL A 149 -3.68 -19.17 -4.43
CA VAL A 149 -2.58 -18.89 -3.50
C VAL A 149 -3.00 -19.21 -2.07
N LEU A 150 -4.17 -18.76 -1.62
CA LEU A 150 -4.64 -18.95 -0.25
C LEU A 150 -4.95 -20.41 0.09
N ALA A 151 -5.28 -21.22 -0.91
CA ALA A 151 -5.46 -22.67 -0.76
C ALA A 151 -4.14 -23.43 -0.54
N LYS A 152 -2.97 -22.78 -0.70
CA LYS A 152 -1.68 -23.42 -0.40
C LYS A 152 -1.46 -23.54 1.10
N ASP A 153 -0.79 -24.62 1.46
CA ASP A 153 -0.40 -24.97 2.82
C ASP A 153 0.53 -23.91 3.46
N GLU A 154 0.28 -23.60 4.73
CA GLU A 154 1.04 -22.60 5.49
C GLU A 154 2.33 -23.16 6.12
N GLY A 155 2.56 -24.48 6.08
CA GLY A 155 3.76 -25.12 6.59
C GLY A 155 3.61 -25.69 8.00
N THR A 156 4.62 -25.50 8.85
CA THR A 156 4.61 -26.01 10.23
C THR A 156 3.90 -25.05 11.17
N SER A 157 3.48 -25.55 12.35
CA SER A 157 2.87 -24.73 13.40
C SER A 157 3.74 -23.52 13.77
N ASP A 158 5.05 -23.73 13.91
CA ASP A 158 6.00 -22.65 14.24
C ASP A 158 6.02 -21.54 13.17
N MET A 159 5.90 -21.91 11.88
CA MET A 159 5.83 -20.93 10.79
C MET A 159 4.53 -20.14 10.82
N THR A 160 3.41 -20.80 11.14
CA THR A 160 2.11 -20.14 11.29
C THR A 160 2.13 -19.16 12.46
N GLU A 161 2.71 -19.54 13.60
CA GLU A 161 2.83 -18.66 14.77
C GLU A 161 3.62 -17.38 14.45
N VAL A 162 4.75 -17.50 13.76
CA VAL A 162 5.52 -16.32 13.31
C VAL A 162 4.71 -15.51 12.29
N SER A 163 4.01 -16.17 11.37
CA SER A 163 3.19 -15.48 10.37
C SER A 163 2.01 -14.73 10.98
N GLU A 164 1.41 -15.21 12.07
CA GLU A 164 0.31 -14.54 12.77
C GLU A 164 0.78 -13.23 13.40
N ALA A 165 1.92 -13.23 14.08
CA ALA A 165 2.51 -12.00 14.62
C ALA A 165 2.81 -10.95 13.51
N ILE A 166 3.27 -11.41 12.33
CA ILE A 166 3.49 -10.54 11.17
C ILE A 166 2.15 -10.01 10.62
N ARG A 167 1.12 -10.85 10.53
CA ARG A 167 -0.24 -10.44 10.08
C ARG A 167 -0.81 -9.37 10.99
N ASP A 168 -0.74 -9.57 12.29
CA ASP A 168 -1.26 -8.62 13.28
C ASP A 168 -0.51 -7.28 13.21
N GLY A 169 0.82 -7.33 13.12
CA GLY A 169 1.66 -6.14 12.96
C GLY A 169 1.35 -5.37 11.67
N ALA A 170 1.19 -6.09 10.55
CA ALA A 170 0.84 -5.51 9.26
C ALA A 170 -0.56 -4.88 9.32
N GLU A 171 -1.59 -5.59 9.79
CA GLU A 171 -2.95 -5.07 9.88
C GLU A 171 -3.02 -3.82 10.79
N GLY A 172 -2.28 -3.81 11.90
CA GLY A 172 -2.14 -2.65 12.78
C GLY A 172 -1.50 -1.43 12.11
N PHE A 173 -0.39 -1.65 11.38
CA PHE A 173 0.29 -0.59 10.62
C PHE A 173 -0.61 -0.01 9.52
N PHE A 174 -1.22 -0.89 8.71
CA PHE A 174 -2.07 -0.48 7.60
C PHE A 174 -3.31 0.27 8.09
N ARG A 175 -3.93 -0.15 9.20
CA ARG A 175 -5.06 0.58 9.80
C ARG A 175 -4.71 2.04 10.12
N THR A 176 -3.53 2.28 10.68
CA THR A 176 -3.07 3.63 11.04
C THR A 176 -2.68 4.45 9.81
N MET A 177 -1.95 3.83 8.88
CA MET A 177 -1.50 4.46 7.64
C MET A 177 -2.70 4.87 6.77
N TYR A 178 -3.61 3.93 6.50
CA TYR A 178 -4.82 4.21 5.73
C TYR A 178 -5.75 5.20 6.42
N GLY A 179 -5.86 5.14 7.75
CA GLY A 179 -6.62 6.13 8.51
C GLY A 179 -6.08 7.56 8.31
N THR A 180 -4.76 7.71 8.17
CA THR A 180 -4.13 9.02 7.88
C THR A 180 -4.34 9.43 6.42
N ILE A 181 -4.14 8.50 5.48
CA ILE A 181 -4.36 8.73 4.05
C ILE A 181 -5.81 9.16 3.78
N SER A 182 -6.80 8.51 4.38
CA SER A 182 -8.21 8.87 4.22
C SER A 182 -8.52 10.28 4.74
N LYS A 183 -7.91 10.70 5.86
CA LYS A 183 -8.06 12.07 6.38
C LYS A 183 -7.46 13.09 5.41
N LEU A 184 -6.25 12.83 4.91
CA LEU A 184 -5.60 13.71 3.93
C LEU A 184 -6.38 13.78 2.62
N ALA A 185 -6.92 12.66 2.14
CA ALA A 185 -7.77 12.62 0.95
C ALA A 185 -9.05 13.45 1.16
N CYS A 186 -9.68 13.40 2.34
CA CYS A 186 -10.84 14.22 2.65
C CYS A 186 -10.52 15.73 2.65
N VAL A 187 -9.41 16.12 3.30
CA VAL A 187 -8.95 17.52 3.30
C VAL A 187 -8.62 17.99 1.87
N LEU A 188 -7.93 17.17 1.09
CA LEU A 188 -7.58 17.49 -0.29
C LEU A 188 -8.83 17.57 -1.19
N SER A 189 -9.83 16.73 -0.96
CA SER A 189 -11.12 16.78 -1.67
C SER A 189 -11.84 18.11 -1.43
N VAL A 190 -11.87 18.60 -0.19
CA VAL A 190 -12.44 19.94 0.11
C VAL A 190 -11.60 21.04 -0.55
N ALA A 191 -10.28 20.93 -0.52
CA ALA A 191 -9.41 21.91 -1.18
C ALA A 191 -9.65 21.95 -2.70
N ILE A 192 -9.77 20.79 -3.37
CA ILE A 192 -10.09 20.69 -4.79
C ILE A 192 -11.45 21.34 -5.08
N PHE A 193 -12.46 21.06 -4.27
CA PHE A 193 -13.79 21.66 -4.42
C PHE A 193 -13.75 23.18 -4.35
N VAL A 194 -13.10 23.74 -3.33
CA VAL A 194 -12.97 25.18 -3.13
C VAL A 194 -12.16 25.82 -4.27
N LEU A 195 -11.05 25.21 -4.70
CA LEU A 195 -10.23 25.70 -5.81
C LEU A 195 -11.01 25.79 -7.12
N TYR A 196 -11.84 24.79 -7.43
CA TYR A 196 -12.66 24.79 -8.63
C TYR A 196 -13.86 25.75 -8.55
N LEU A 197 -14.32 26.08 -7.34
CA LEU A 197 -15.39 27.05 -7.14
C LEU A 197 -14.93 28.50 -7.46
N PHE A 198 -13.68 28.83 -7.12
CA PHE A 198 -13.10 30.16 -7.39
C PHE A 198 -12.41 30.27 -8.75
N ARG A 199 -12.34 29.18 -9.52
CA ARG A 199 -11.76 29.17 -10.86
C ARG A 199 -12.75 29.79 -11.87
N PRO A 200 -12.36 30.86 -12.60
CA PRO A 200 -13.22 31.38 -13.66
C PRO A 200 -13.37 30.33 -14.78
N PRO A 201 -14.60 30.06 -15.26
CA PRO A 201 -14.84 29.09 -16.32
C PRO A 201 -14.23 29.57 -17.64
N THR A 202 -13.69 28.66 -18.44
CA THR A 202 -13.18 28.99 -19.78
C THR A 202 -14.35 29.28 -20.74
N PRO A 203 -14.13 30.03 -21.83
CA PRO A 203 -15.19 30.37 -22.79
C PRO A 203 -15.91 29.14 -23.36
N GLU A 204 -15.17 28.06 -23.60
CA GLU A 204 -15.68 26.76 -24.06
C GLU A 204 -16.62 26.11 -23.04
N GLN A 205 -16.31 26.23 -21.74
CA GLN A 205 -17.14 25.67 -20.66
C GLN A 205 -18.46 26.43 -20.51
N ILE A 206 -18.44 27.75 -20.73
CA ILE A 206 -19.64 28.59 -20.73
C ILE A 206 -20.53 28.22 -21.93
N ALA A 207 -19.94 28.00 -23.11
CA ALA A 207 -20.66 27.58 -24.31
C ALA A 207 -21.33 26.20 -24.14
N ALA A 208 -20.70 25.31 -23.37
CA ALA A 208 -21.27 24.00 -23.02
C ALA A 208 -22.24 24.04 -21.82
N GLY A 209 -22.55 25.22 -21.28
CA GLY A 209 -23.48 25.38 -20.15
C GLY A 209 -22.95 24.87 -18.80
N LEU A 210 -21.65 24.61 -18.68
CA LEU A 210 -21.06 24.12 -17.43
C LEU A 210 -20.89 25.27 -16.43
N THR A 211 -21.60 25.18 -15.31
CA THR A 211 -21.39 26.08 -14.18
C THR A 211 -20.11 25.70 -13.40
N PRO A 212 -19.45 26.67 -12.74
CA PRO A 212 -18.30 26.40 -11.86
C PRO A 212 -18.65 25.38 -10.75
N MET A 213 -19.90 25.40 -10.28
CA MET A 213 -20.40 24.45 -9.28
C MET A 213 -20.41 23.01 -9.82
N THR A 214 -20.93 22.79 -11.03
CA THR A 214 -20.93 21.46 -11.65
C THR A 214 -19.51 20.93 -11.82
N LEU A 215 -18.58 21.75 -12.33
CA LEU A 215 -17.17 21.37 -12.50
C LEU A 215 -16.49 21.01 -11.18
N ALA A 216 -16.75 21.80 -10.12
CA ALA A 216 -16.21 21.54 -8.79
C ALA A 216 -16.71 20.19 -8.23
N VAL A 217 -18.01 19.91 -8.35
CA VAL A 217 -18.60 18.64 -7.89
C VAL A 217 -18.05 17.46 -8.68
N VAL A 218 -18.05 17.54 -10.01
CA VAL A 218 -17.59 16.46 -10.90
C VAL A 218 -16.13 16.11 -10.64
N THR A 219 -15.26 17.11 -10.53
CA THR A 219 -13.82 16.91 -10.28
C THR A 219 -13.58 16.32 -8.89
N THR A 220 -14.29 16.82 -7.88
CA THR A 220 -14.14 16.35 -6.50
C THR A 220 -14.63 14.91 -6.34
N MET A 221 -15.76 14.56 -6.96
CA MET A 221 -16.28 13.19 -6.96
C MET A 221 -15.36 12.23 -7.72
N SER A 222 -14.75 12.68 -8.81
CA SER A 222 -13.73 11.91 -9.55
C SER A 222 -12.53 11.58 -8.68
N PHE A 223 -12.01 12.59 -7.97
CA PHE A 223 -10.90 12.42 -7.05
C PHE A 223 -11.24 11.43 -5.93
N LEU A 224 -12.42 11.57 -5.30
CA LEU A 224 -12.84 10.68 -4.22
C LEU A 224 -13.01 9.24 -4.70
N LEU A 225 -13.62 9.03 -5.87
CA LEU A 225 -13.77 7.69 -6.44
C LEU A 225 -12.40 7.07 -6.76
N GLY A 226 -11.49 7.85 -7.36
CA GLY A 226 -10.12 7.39 -7.63
C GLY A 226 -9.35 7.03 -6.36
N ALA A 227 -9.42 7.89 -5.34
CA ALA A 227 -8.80 7.64 -4.03
C ALA A 227 -9.38 6.39 -3.35
N PHE A 228 -10.70 6.18 -3.46
CA PHE A 228 -11.37 4.99 -2.95
C PHE A 228 -10.91 3.72 -3.67
N CYS A 229 -10.91 3.70 -5.01
CA CYS A 229 -10.46 2.55 -5.81
C CYS A 229 -8.98 2.22 -5.55
N SER A 230 -8.13 3.24 -5.45
CA SER A 230 -6.71 3.08 -5.12
C SER A 230 -6.54 2.47 -3.74
N GLY A 231 -7.20 3.03 -2.73
CA GLY A 231 -7.15 2.53 -1.36
C GLY A 231 -7.61 1.07 -1.27
N LEU A 232 -8.75 0.75 -1.88
CA LEU A 232 -9.33 -0.59 -1.85
C LEU A 232 -8.40 -1.63 -2.50
N SER A 233 -7.84 -1.32 -3.68
CA SER A 233 -6.90 -2.23 -4.36
C SER A 233 -5.64 -2.50 -3.53
N GLY A 234 -5.06 -1.47 -2.91
CA GLY A 234 -3.87 -1.61 -2.07
C GLY A 234 -4.14 -2.40 -0.79
N TYR A 235 -5.31 -2.21 -0.17
CA TYR A 235 -5.69 -2.95 1.03
C TYR A 235 -5.91 -4.44 0.75
N ILE A 236 -6.61 -4.76 -0.35
CA ILE A 236 -6.82 -6.15 -0.77
C ILE A 236 -5.49 -6.81 -1.15
N GLY A 237 -4.63 -6.11 -1.90
CA GLY A 237 -3.31 -6.59 -2.27
C GLY A 237 -2.48 -6.97 -1.04
N MET A 238 -2.40 -6.05 -0.07
CA MET A 238 -1.73 -6.28 1.20
C MET A 238 -2.27 -7.49 1.96
N TRP A 239 -3.60 -7.61 2.08
CA TRP A 239 -4.25 -8.71 2.79
C TRP A 239 -3.86 -10.08 2.24
N VAL A 240 -3.79 -10.22 0.92
CA VAL A 240 -3.36 -11.46 0.26
C VAL A 240 -1.84 -11.64 0.35
N SER A 241 -1.05 -10.59 0.10
CA SER A 241 0.42 -10.68 0.13
C SER A 241 0.96 -11.12 1.48
N VAL A 242 0.45 -10.57 2.59
CA VAL A 242 0.90 -10.95 3.93
C VAL A 242 0.60 -12.42 4.23
N ARG A 243 -0.54 -12.94 3.76
CA ARG A 243 -0.93 -14.36 3.89
C ARG A 243 -0.16 -15.27 2.94
N ALA A 244 0.29 -14.76 1.79
CA ALA A 244 1.07 -15.51 0.83
C ALA A 244 2.51 -15.79 1.32
N ASN A 245 3.10 -14.89 2.11
CA ASN A 245 4.50 -15.00 2.55
C ASN A 245 4.81 -16.33 3.24
N VAL A 246 3.97 -16.76 4.20
CA VAL A 246 4.17 -18.04 4.90
C VAL A 246 4.01 -19.24 3.96
N ARG A 247 3.10 -19.16 2.99
CA ARG A 247 2.86 -20.22 1.99
C ARG A 247 4.03 -20.36 1.02
N VAL A 248 4.68 -19.25 0.66
CA VAL A 248 5.93 -19.28 -0.12
C VAL A 248 7.05 -19.96 0.68
N ALA A 249 7.20 -19.63 1.96
CA ALA A 249 8.17 -20.30 2.83
C ALA A 249 7.87 -21.79 3.00
N GLY A 250 6.59 -22.15 3.16
CA GLY A 250 6.14 -23.55 3.28
C GLY A 250 6.40 -24.35 2.00
N ALA A 251 6.19 -23.73 0.83
CA ALA A 251 6.52 -24.32 -0.46
C ALA A 251 8.05 -24.44 -0.69
N ALA A 252 8.85 -23.51 -0.16
CA ALA A 252 10.31 -23.53 -0.29
C ALA A 252 10.96 -24.74 0.39
N ARG A 253 10.31 -25.29 1.44
CA ARG A 253 10.72 -26.55 2.08
C ARG A 253 10.57 -27.77 1.17
N ARG A 254 9.68 -27.70 0.16
CA ARG A 254 9.40 -28.79 -0.77
C ARG A 254 10.22 -28.64 -2.03
N THR A 255 10.00 -27.56 -2.79
CA THR A 255 10.77 -27.27 -4.01
C THR A 255 10.87 -25.77 -4.28
N ALA A 256 12.01 -25.33 -4.82
CA ALA A 256 12.20 -23.95 -5.25
C ALA A 256 11.22 -23.54 -6.37
N ARG A 257 10.87 -24.48 -7.26
CA ARG A 257 9.90 -24.24 -8.33
C ARG A 257 8.51 -23.93 -7.79
N GLU A 258 8.04 -24.67 -6.78
CA GLU A 258 6.74 -24.40 -6.17
C GLU A 258 6.74 -23.06 -5.44
N ALA A 259 7.80 -22.76 -4.67
CA ALA A 259 7.93 -21.48 -3.97
C ALA A 259 7.88 -20.29 -4.93
N LEU A 260 8.65 -20.36 -6.02
CA LEU A 260 8.66 -19.33 -7.05
C LEU A 260 7.28 -19.17 -7.71
N GLN A 261 6.57 -20.28 -7.97
CA GLN A 261 5.23 -20.22 -8.56
C GLN A 261 4.22 -19.55 -7.63
N VAL A 262 4.25 -19.85 -6.33
CA VAL A 262 3.38 -19.19 -5.34
C VAL A 262 3.73 -17.71 -5.20
N ALA A 263 5.02 -17.38 -5.14
CA ALA A 263 5.50 -16.00 -5.05
C ALA A 263 5.05 -15.18 -6.27
N LEU A 264 5.32 -15.66 -7.50
CA LEU A 264 4.95 -14.97 -8.73
C LEU A 264 3.44 -14.83 -8.90
N ARG A 265 2.65 -15.84 -8.53
CA ARG A 265 1.19 -15.76 -8.61
C ARG A 265 0.61 -14.77 -7.58
N SER A 266 1.17 -14.72 -6.37
CA SER A 266 0.75 -13.74 -5.37
C SER A 266 1.10 -12.30 -5.79
N GLY A 267 2.26 -12.08 -6.41
CA GLY A 267 2.64 -10.78 -6.98
C GLY A 267 1.80 -10.41 -8.20
N GLY A 268 1.57 -11.37 -9.10
CA GLY A 268 0.72 -11.21 -10.28
C GLY A 268 -0.71 -10.83 -9.91
N PHE A 269 -1.28 -11.45 -8.87
CA PHE A 269 -2.58 -11.07 -8.31
C PHE A 269 -2.63 -9.57 -7.96
N SER A 270 -1.64 -9.08 -7.20
CA SER A 270 -1.62 -7.67 -6.78
C SER A 270 -1.56 -6.72 -7.97
N GLY A 271 -0.78 -7.04 -9.00
CA GLY A 271 -0.71 -6.24 -10.22
C GLY A 271 -2.04 -6.21 -10.98
N ILE A 272 -2.65 -7.36 -11.17
CA ILE A 272 -3.94 -7.49 -11.88
C ILE A 272 -5.05 -6.75 -11.13
N MET A 273 -5.07 -6.82 -9.79
CA MET A 273 -6.04 -6.08 -8.97
C MET A 273 -5.92 -4.57 -9.12
N VAL A 274 -4.68 -4.02 -9.09
CA VAL A 274 -4.46 -2.57 -9.23
C VAL A 274 -4.87 -2.08 -10.61
N VAL A 275 -4.46 -2.78 -11.67
CA VAL A 275 -4.84 -2.41 -13.05
C VAL A 275 -6.35 -2.53 -13.23
N GLY A 276 -6.98 -3.60 -12.70
CA GLY A 276 -8.42 -3.82 -12.81
C GLY A 276 -9.23 -2.75 -12.10
N MET A 277 -8.86 -2.39 -10.87
CA MET A 277 -9.54 -1.32 -10.13
C MET A 277 -9.34 0.06 -10.81
N THR A 278 -8.19 0.27 -11.45
CA THR A 278 -7.92 1.51 -12.20
C THR A 278 -8.80 1.62 -13.45
N VAL A 279 -8.83 0.57 -14.28
CA VAL A 279 -9.65 0.54 -15.51
C VAL A 279 -11.13 0.60 -15.18
N LEU A 280 -11.59 -0.12 -14.14
CA LEU A 280 -12.97 -0.07 -13.68
C LEU A 280 -13.35 1.34 -13.19
N GLY A 281 -12.49 1.99 -12.39
CA GLY A 281 -12.72 3.35 -11.91
C GLY A 281 -12.82 4.38 -13.04
N ILE A 282 -11.87 4.34 -13.98
CA ILE A 282 -11.88 5.23 -15.15
C ILE A 282 -13.09 4.95 -16.04
N GLY A 283 -13.43 3.68 -16.28
CA GLY A 283 -14.58 3.29 -17.10
C GLY A 283 -15.90 3.77 -16.51
N ILE A 284 -16.08 3.65 -15.19
CA ILE A 284 -17.27 4.17 -14.49
C ILE A 284 -17.32 5.70 -14.60
N LEU A 285 -16.21 6.41 -14.38
CA LEU A 285 -16.19 7.87 -14.53
C LEU A 285 -16.54 8.31 -15.94
N PHE A 286 -15.93 7.67 -16.95
CA PHE A 286 -16.16 7.98 -18.34
C PHE A 286 -17.62 7.78 -18.73
N SER A 287 -18.21 6.62 -18.42
CA SER A 287 -19.62 6.34 -18.71
C SER A 287 -20.57 7.29 -17.96
N THR A 288 -20.26 7.60 -16.70
CA THR A 288 -21.08 8.54 -15.91
C THR A 288 -21.08 9.93 -16.55
N PHE A 289 -19.92 10.43 -16.98
CA PHE A 289 -19.82 11.75 -17.61
C PHE A 289 -20.43 11.79 -19.00
N PHE A 290 -20.30 10.71 -19.76
CA PHE A 290 -20.93 10.61 -21.07
C PHE A 290 -22.45 10.74 -20.98
N VAL A 291 -23.07 10.02 -20.04
CA VAL A 291 -24.52 10.08 -19.80
C VAL A 291 -24.91 11.43 -19.20
N PHE A 292 -24.16 11.94 -18.23
CA PHE A 292 -24.47 13.19 -17.53
C PHE A 292 -24.39 14.43 -18.44
N PHE A 293 -23.42 14.48 -19.35
CA PHE A 293 -23.26 15.59 -20.30
C PHE A 293 -23.98 15.36 -21.64
N GLY A 294 -24.70 14.24 -21.80
CA GLY A 294 -25.51 13.96 -22.99
C GLY A 294 -24.71 14.00 -24.30
N VAL A 295 -23.46 13.54 -24.25
CA VAL A 295 -22.51 13.61 -25.38
C VAL A 295 -23.05 12.73 -26.51
N GLY A 296 -23.49 13.33 -27.61
CA GLY A 296 -24.08 12.61 -28.76
C GLY A 296 -25.54 12.94 -29.08
N GLU A 297 -26.25 13.72 -28.27
CA GLU A 297 -27.57 14.27 -28.62
C GLU A 297 -27.45 15.51 -29.54
N PRO A 298 -28.40 15.74 -30.47
CA PRO A 298 -28.38 16.92 -31.34
C PRO A 298 -28.52 18.20 -30.49
N GLY A 299 -27.40 18.91 -30.29
CA GLY A 299 -27.32 20.13 -29.46
C GLY A 299 -26.27 20.11 -28.36
N ASN A 300 -25.67 18.95 -28.06
CA ASN A 300 -24.60 18.79 -27.06
C ASN A 300 -23.21 18.62 -27.69
N MET A 301 -22.17 18.68 -26.84
CA MET A 301 -20.76 18.51 -27.23
C MET A 301 -20.58 17.20 -28.03
N LYS A 302 -19.91 17.29 -29.19
CA LYS A 302 -19.58 16.13 -30.02
C LYS A 302 -18.29 15.50 -29.50
N VAL A 303 -18.17 14.18 -29.65
CA VAL A 303 -16.98 13.41 -29.22
C VAL A 303 -15.69 13.83 -29.96
N ASN A 304 -15.81 14.56 -31.08
CA ASN A 304 -14.71 14.87 -31.99
C ASN A 304 -14.35 16.37 -32.07
N ASP A 305 -14.97 17.22 -31.26
CA ASP A 305 -14.66 18.64 -31.12
C ASP A 305 -14.04 18.90 -29.75
#